data_AF-A0A7W1M2S0-F1
#
_entry.id   AF-A0A7W1M2S0-F1
#
_cell.length_a   1.000
_cell.length_b   1.000
_cell.length_c   1.000
_cell.angle_alpha   90.00
_cell.angle_beta   90.00
_cell.angle_gamma   90.00
#
_symmetry.space_group_name_H-M   'P 1'
#
loop_
_entity.id
_entity.type
_entity.pdbx_description
1 polymer ?
#
loop_
_entity_poly.entity_id
_entity_poly.type
_entity_poly.pdbx_seq_one_letter_code
_entity_poly.pdbx_strand_id
1 'polypeptide(L)'
;MHWQWPARFPLVQFPNPPLIVALLADLGARASSGAGHRWMLALFYASMSVWAYEEARHGDNWFRRALGIGFAAYILVMLSRALRS
;
A
#
# COMPACT_ATOMS: atom_id res chain seq x y z
N MET A 1 26.39 -2.67 -20.68
CA MET A 1 24.98 -2.76 -21.13
C MET A 1 24.08 -2.58 -19.92
N HIS A 2 23.66 -1.35 -19.64
CA HIS A 2 22.72 -1.02 -18.56
C HIS A 2 21.32 -1.26 -19.12
N TRP A 3 20.63 -2.25 -18.58
CA TRP A 3 19.29 -2.65 -19.00
C TRP A 3 18.27 -1.57 -18.59
N GLN A 4 18.10 -0.55 -19.44
CA GLN A 4 17.13 0.52 -19.24
C GLN A 4 15.81 0.15 -19.93
N TRP A 5 15.05 -0.72 -19.27
CA TRP A 5 13.72 -1.16 -19.68
C TRP A 5 12.66 -0.56 -18.73
N PRO A 6 11.66 0.21 -19.19
CA PRO A 6 11.70 1.35 -20.12
C PRO A 6 12.00 2.67 -19.37
N ALA A 7 12.97 3.44 -19.86
CA ALA A 7 13.43 4.70 -19.25
C ALA A 7 12.41 5.86 -19.20
N ARG A 8 11.20 5.72 -19.78
CA ARG A 8 10.21 6.81 -19.88
C ARG A 8 9.00 6.66 -18.96
N PHE A 9 8.74 5.49 -18.41
CA PHE A 9 7.62 5.25 -17.48
C PHE A 9 7.98 4.08 -16.53
N PRO A 10 8.81 4.31 -15.51
CA PRO A 10 9.07 3.28 -14.51
C PRO A 10 7.79 3.02 -13.71
N LEU A 11 7.06 1.96 -14.08
CA LEU A 11 5.84 1.52 -13.41
C LEU A 11 6.12 0.85 -12.06
N VAL A 12 7.27 0.19 -11.94
CA VAL A 12 7.69 -0.54 -10.75
C VAL A 12 9.07 -0.07 -10.35
N GLN A 13 9.16 0.70 -9.26
CA GLN A 13 10.42 1.01 -8.60
C GLN A 13 10.44 0.34 -7.23
N PHE A 14 11.43 -0.54 -7.03
CA PHE A 14 11.78 -1.09 -5.73
C PHE A 14 12.97 -0.29 -5.16
N PRO A 15 13.03 0.02 -3.84
CA PRO A 15 12.14 -0.45 -2.78
C PRO A 15 11.10 0.58 -2.36
N ASN A 16 9.89 0.10 -2.05
CA ASN A 16 8.85 0.89 -1.40
C ASN A 16 8.60 0.33 0.01
N PRO A 17 9.33 0.84 1.04
CA PRO A 17 9.28 0.28 2.39
C PRO A 17 7.87 0.14 2.99
N PRO A 18 6.97 1.14 2.94
CA PRO A 18 5.64 0.99 3.50
C PRO A 18 4.80 -0.07 2.77
N LEU A 19 4.99 -0.27 1.47
CA LEU A 19 4.33 -1.36 0.74
C LEU A 19 4.83 -2.73 1.18
N ILE A 20 6.15 -2.87 1.41
CA ILE A 20 6.73 -4.13 1.91
C ILE A 20 6.16 -4.45 3.30
N VAL A 21 6.13 -3.47 4.19
CA VAL A 21 5.55 -3.65 5.54
C VAL A 21 4.08 -4.04 5.45
N ALA A 22 3.31 -3.41 4.57
CA ALA A 22 1.92 -3.79 4.33
C ALA A 22 1.80 -5.25 3.89
N LEU A 23 2.55 -5.68 2.88
CA LEU A 23 2.49 -7.06 2.38
C LEU A 23 2.89 -8.08 3.46
N LEU A 24 3.93 -7.79 4.25
CA LEU A 24 4.33 -8.64 5.37
C LEU A 24 3.25 -8.68 6.47
N ALA A 25 2.59 -7.56 6.74
CA ALA A 25 1.50 -7.50 7.70
C ALA A 25 0.26 -8.29 7.21
N ASP A 26 -0.07 -8.27 5.92
CA ASP A 26 -1.14 -9.10 5.36
C ASP A 26 -0.83 -10.60 5.51
N LEU A 27 0.41 -11.00 5.20
CA LEU A 27 0.86 -12.38 5.41
C LEU A 27 0.80 -12.76 6.90
N GLY A 28 1.24 -11.87 7.79
CA GLY A 28 1.15 -12.05 9.23
C GLY A 28 -0.30 -12.15 9.73
N ALA A 29 -1.23 -11.38 9.17
CA ALA A 29 -2.65 -11.44 9.51
C ALA A 29 -3.24 -12.81 9.14
N ARG A 30 -2.88 -13.36 7.98
CA ARG A 30 -3.32 -14.69 7.55
C ARG A 30 -2.75 -15.82 8.42
N ALA A 31 -1.56 -15.63 8.97
CA ALA A 31 -0.88 -16.59 9.83
C ALA A 31 -1.26 -16.47 11.32
N SER A 32 -2.04 -15.45 11.71
CA SER A 32 -2.38 -15.17 13.11
C SER A 32 -3.90 -15.19 13.34
N SER A 33 -4.30 -15.36 14.61
CA SER A 33 -5.70 -15.35 15.03
C SER A 33 -5.92 -14.42 16.22
N GLY A 34 -7.18 -14.10 16.51
CA GLY A 34 -7.57 -13.28 17.66
C GLY A 34 -6.90 -11.90 17.68
N ALA A 35 -6.19 -11.59 18.77
CA ALA A 35 -5.54 -10.30 18.94
C ALA A 35 -4.39 -10.06 17.93
N GLY A 36 -3.61 -11.10 17.59
CA GLY A 36 -2.51 -11.01 16.63
C GLY A 36 -3.01 -10.60 15.24
N HIS A 37 -4.11 -11.20 14.80
CA HIS A 37 -4.76 -10.87 13.54
C HIS A 37 -5.17 -9.40 13.47
N ARG A 38 -5.75 -8.86 14.56
CA ARG A 38 -6.17 -7.45 14.64
C ARG A 38 -4.98 -6.49 14.55
N TRP A 39 -3.87 -6.79 15.22
CA TRP A 39 -2.66 -5.97 15.15
C TRP A 39 -2.04 -6.00 13.75
N MET A 40 -2.00 -7.17 13.10
CA MET A 40 -1.49 -7.30 11.74
C MET A 40 -2.36 -6.55 10.72
N LEU A 41 -3.69 -6.58 10.86
CA LEU A 41 -4.58 -5.75 10.05
C LEU A 41 -4.36 -4.26 10.30
N ALA A 42 -4.21 -3.83 11.55
CA ALA A 42 -3.93 -2.43 11.87
C ALA A 42 -2.61 -1.97 11.22
N LEU A 43 -1.56 -2.79 11.30
CA LEU A 43 -0.27 -2.53 10.67
C LEU A 43 -0.38 -2.49 9.14
N PHE A 44 -1.16 -3.39 8.54
CA PHE A 44 -1.46 -3.40 7.11
C PHE A 44 -2.11 -2.09 6.68
N TYR A 45 -3.22 -1.67 7.31
CA TYR A 45 -3.92 -0.44 6.93
C TYR A 45 -3.08 0.80 7.15
N ALA A 46 -2.32 0.89 8.25
CA ALA A 46 -1.44 2.02 8.52
C ALA A 46 -0.35 2.13 7.44
N SER A 47 0.32 1.03 7.13
CA SER A 47 1.41 1.01 6.14
C SER A 47 0.90 1.26 4.73
N MET A 48 -0.26 0.70 4.36
CA MET A 48 -0.93 0.98 3.10
C MET A 48 -1.35 2.45 2.98
N SER A 49 -1.78 3.08 4.07
CA SER A 49 -2.16 4.50 4.07
C SER A 49 -0.95 5.40 3.85
N VAL A 50 0.17 5.10 4.53
CA VAL A 50 1.46 5.82 4.32
C VAL A 50 1.91 5.64 2.88
N TRP A 51 1.89 4.40 2.36
CA TRP A 51 2.23 4.12 0.97
C TRP A 51 1.37 4.91 -0.01
N ALA A 52 0.05 4.89 0.15
CA ALA A 52 -0.88 5.60 -0.71
C ALA A 52 -0.64 7.12 -0.71
N TYR A 53 -0.32 7.69 0.45
CA TYR A 53 0.03 9.10 0.58
C TYR A 53 1.34 9.44 -0.14
N GLU A 54 2.40 8.66 0.10
CA GLU A 54 3.70 8.83 -0.56
C GLU A 54 3.56 8.73 -2.07
N GLU A 55 2.80 7.76 -2.55
CA GLU A 55 2.56 7.56 -3.96
C GLU A 55 1.80 8.73 -4.59
N ALA A 56 0.77 9.26 -3.89
CA ALA A 56 -0.02 10.39 -4.36
C ALA A 56 0.77 11.71 -4.43
N ARG A 57 1.70 11.94 -3.49
CA ARG A 57 2.49 13.18 -3.40
C ARG A 57 3.80 13.12 -4.16
N HIS A 58 4.56 12.05 -3.94
CA HIS A 58 5.94 11.88 -4.35
C HIS A 58 6.11 10.82 -5.44
N GLY A 59 5.02 10.22 -5.94
CA GLY A 59 5.08 9.31 -7.08
C GLY A 59 5.71 9.96 -8.30
N ASP A 60 6.72 9.28 -8.87
CA ASP A 60 7.53 9.77 -10.00
C ASP A 60 6.73 10.00 -11.28
N ASN A 61 5.59 9.32 -11.41
CA ASN A 61 4.73 9.41 -12.59
C ASN A 61 3.26 9.60 -12.19
N TRP A 62 2.47 10.15 -13.12
CA TRP A 62 1.06 10.45 -12.87
C TRP A 62 0.23 9.19 -12.58
N PHE A 63 0.62 8.04 -13.13
CA PHE A 63 -0.05 6.76 -12.91
C PHE A 63 0.12 6.28 -11.47
N ARG A 64 1.34 6.34 -10.94
CA ARG A 64 1.67 6.10 -9.53
C ARG A 64 0.84 7.02 -8.64
N ARG A 65 0.82 8.32 -8.93
CA ARG A 65 -0.02 9.27 -8.18
C ARG A 65 -1.50 8.89 -8.19
N ALA A 66 -2.03 8.50 -9.34
CA ALA A 66 -3.40 8.03 -9.47
C ALA A 66 -3.65 6.73 -8.68
N LEU A 67 -2.70 5.79 -8.68
CA LEU A 67 -2.75 4.58 -7.85
C LEU A 67 -2.78 4.91 -6.36
N GLY A 68 -1.94 5.83 -5.90
CA GLY A 68 -1.94 6.29 -4.51
C GLY A 68 -3.30 6.85 -4.09
N ILE A 69 -3.89 7.72 -4.92
CA ILE A 69 -5.22 8.27 -4.69
C ILE A 69 -6.29 7.16 -4.69
N GLY A 70 -6.23 6.25 -5.65
CA GLY A 70 -7.15 5.12 -5.77
C GLY A 70 -7.12 4.21 -4.55
N PHE A 71 -5.92 3.89 -4.05
CA PHE A 71 -5.75 3.10 -2.84
C PHE A 71 -6.20 3.85 -1.58
N ALA A 72 -5.93 5.15 -1.46
CA ALA A 72 -6.46 5.95 -0.37
C ALA A 72 -8.00 5.91 -0.34
N ALA A 73 -8.65 6.07 -1.50
CA ALA A 73 -10.10 5.95 -1.61
C ALA A 73 -10.60 4.54 -1.25
N TYR A 74 -9.91 3.49 -1.69
CA TYR A 74 -10.22 2.11 -1.33
C TYR A 74 -10.17 1.88 0.18
N ILE A 75 -9.11 2.34 0.86
CA ILE A 75 -8.96 2.23 2.32
C ILE A 75 -10.11 2.96 3.03
N LEU A 76 -10.45 4.18 2.58
CA LEU A 76 -11.57 4.94 3.16
C LEU A 76 -12.91 4.23 2.99
N VAL A 77 -13.19 3.68 1.81
CA VAL A 77 -14.42 2.90 1.57
C VAL A 77 -14.45 1.68 2.47
N MET A 78 -13.34 0.94 2.56
CA MET A 78 -13.24 -0.27 3.38
C MET A 78 -13.41 0.03 4.87
N LEU A 79 -12.77 1.08 5.37
CA LEU A 79 -12.92 1.55 6.75
C LEU A 79 -14.36 1.99 7.02
N SER A 80 -14.98 2.72 6.08
CA SER A 80 -16.36 3.16 6.21
C SER A 80 -17.38 2.01 6.25
N ARG A 81 -17.04 0.87 5.63
CA ARG A 81 -17.84 -0.35 5.71
C ARG A 81 -17.64 -1.03 7.06
N ALA A 82 -16.38 -1.16 7.51
CA ALA A 82 -16.04 -1.74 8.80
C ALA A 82 -16.59 -0.95 10.00
N LEU A 83 -16.77 0.38 9.87
CA LEU A 83 -17.38 1.22 10.91
C LEU A 83 -18.92 1.20 10.89
N ARG A 84 -19.55 0.76 9.79
CA ARG A 84 -21.01 0.69 9.65
C ARG A 84 -21.58 -0.70 9.96
N SER A 85 -20.74 -1.71 10.04
CA SER A 85 -21.07 -3.07 10.49
C SER A 85 -20.95 -3.19 11.99
#